data_AF-A0A6P5KVS4-F1
#
_entry.id   AF-A0A6P5KVS4-F1
#
_cell.length_a   1.000
_cell.length_b   1.000
_cell.length_c   1.000
_cell.angle_alpha   90.00
_cell.angle_beta   90.00
_cell.angle_gamma   90.00
#
_symmetry.space_group_name_H-M   'P 1'
#
loop_
_entity.id
_entity.type
_entity.pdbx_description
1 polymer ?
#
loop_
_entity_poly.entity_id
_entity_poly.type
_entity_poly.pdbx_seq_one_letter_code
_entity_poly.pdbx_strand_id
1 'polypeptide(L)'
;MLSLLLLLLLLPARGCVEAPGLAKLPRLAPLQSPDLLYADGVRAYATGAWERAVALLREALRSRAEVGRARRDCGARCAAEPGTELPPVPSSDPGSDLSPGPWERLLLRAALRRAECVSQCAARRLGPRGAAGHRVVRALQNAFRRREPYNYLQRAYYKLKKLDLAVAAAHTFYVANPKHLQIREDLVKYHRMSGVRRQSFRDLEKPLHWVAYDEGLELLKRQEVAAALPLLEEALRESLAQMENCRAQCEGPEEQLTEEEEKEEEGEAQPDSQSGLYEAIAGHWIRVLQCRQRCPGAVATRPGQDSPISDFLPIQLWQLQKAHAQVGNLSQAMENALSILLFYPEDEAVKGTLNKYQKLLGEQRPDLSAREDIRHFVFQSLGEKKLLYYAMIHLGTSFKDPDPWTPDDLIPEGLRKKLREDQEKRPWDSKLPEPESLAKWRDSHFLDGVTLTQDAGQLNGSERAVLDGLLTPAECEILLQLAKDAAKTGDGYRSRRSPHTPHELFEGLTVLRAAQLARAGAVGRRGAKLLLEASERARNLTQAYFSPEWPLHLSFTHLVCRSAIDVGSSISMMTSRVGTCSLLSQMPSL
;
A
#
# COMPACT_ATOMS: atom_id res chain seq x y z
N MET A 1 20.45 11.75 44.11
CA MET A 1 20.07 11.93 42.69
C MET A 1 19.74 10.63 41.95
N LEU A 2 20.18 9.44 42.40
CA LEU A 2 19.79 8.17 41.75
C LEU A 2 18.32 7.73 41.99
N SER A 3 17.66 8.23 43.04
CA SER A 3 16.29 7.82 43.36
C SER A 3 15.21 8.51 42.49
N LEU A 4 15.53 9.66 41.87
CA LEU A 4 14.63 10.34 40.92
C LEU A 4 14.68 9.72 39.51
N LEU A 5 15.78 9.04 39.16
CA LEU A 5 15.95 8.39 37.85
C LEU A 5 15.18 7.06 37.75
N LEU A 6 14.94 6.36 38.86
CA LEU A 6 14.13 5.14 38.86
C LEU A 6 12.62 5.39 38.74
N LEU A 7 12.12 6.58 39.09
CA LEU A 7 10.69 6.90 38.94
C LEU A 7 10.28 7.24 37.50
N LEU A 8 11.23 7.55 36.62
CA LEU A 8 10.96 7.84 35.20
C LEU A 8 10.86 6.57 34.34
N LEU A 9 11.31 5.42 34.84
CA LEU A 9 11.24 4.11 34.15
C LEU A 9 9.95 3.32 34.48
N LEU A 10 9.08 3.85 35.34
CA LEU A 10 7.78 3.23 35.69
C LEU A 10 6.57 4.00 35.14
N LEU A 11 6.79 4.99 34.27
CA LEU A 11 5.69 5.58 33.51
C LEU A 11 5.24 4.57 32.45
N PRO A 12 3.96 4.15 32.43
CA PRO A 12 3.46 3.33 31.34
C PRO A 12 3.71 4.09 30.03
N ALA A 13 4.03 3.35 28.96
CA ALA A 13 4.10 3.90 27.62
C ALA A 13 2.88 4.81 27.42
N ARG A 14 3.11 6.06 27.02
CA ARG A 14 2.03 6.98 26.66
C ARG A 14 1.12 6.23 25.69
N GLY A 15 -0.06 5.84 26.17
CA GLY A 15 -1.06 5.20 25.34
C GLY A 15 -1.31 6.09 24.13
N CYS A 16 -1.49 5.45 22.96
CA CYS A 16 -1.88 6.11 21.72
C CYS A 16 -2.87 7.23 22.02
N VAL A 17 -2.52 8.46 21.65
CA VAL A 17 -3.46 9.58 21.71
C VAL A 17 -4.64 9.19 20.83
N GLU A 18 -5.80 9.01 21.46
CA GLU A 18 -7.07 8.71 20.78
C GLU A 18 -7.37 9.82 19.75
N ALA A 19 -7.94 9.43 18.61
CA ALA A 19 -8.42 10.37 17.60
C ALA A 19 -9.30 11.46 18.26
N PRO A 20 -9.02 12.76 18.04
CA PRO A 20 -9.78 13.82 18.67
C PRO A 20 -11.24 13.82 18.18
N GLY A 21 -12.18 13.47 19.07
CA GLY A 21 -13.62 13.53 18.79
C GLY A 21 -14.52 12.51 19.52
N LEU A 22 -13.94 11.48 20.15
CA LEU A 22 -14.67 10.48 20.94
C LEU A 22 -14.45 10.74 22.43
N ALA A 23 -15.24 11.63 23.03
CA ALA A 23 -15.22 11.83 24.48
C ALA A 23 -15.48 10.50 25.21
N LYS A 24 -14.68 10.21 26.24
CA LYS A 24 -14.88 9.08 27.16
C LYS A 24 -16.21 9.27 27.89
N LEU A 25 -17.22 8.50 27.49
CA LEU A 25 -18.37 8.25 28.37
C LEU A 25 -17.96 7.21 29.43
N PRO A 26 -18.35 7.38 30.70
CA PRO A 26 -18.01 6.43 31.75
C PRO A 26 -18.59 5.04 31.45
N ARG A 27 -17.80 3.98 31.76
CA ARG A 27 -18.19 2.57 31.67
C ARG A 27 -19.27 2.25 32.71
N LEU A 28 -20.53 2.43 32.37
CA LEU A 28 -21.68 2.09 33.23
C LEU A 28 -22.60 1.00 32.65
N ALA A 29 -22.38 0.57 31.39
CA ALA A 29 -23.16 -0.49 30.74
C ALA A 29 -22.25 -1.55 30.09
N PRO A 30 -22.70 -2.82 29.97
CA PRO A 30 -22.00 -3.84 29.20
C PRO A 30 -21.77 -3.36 27.77
N LEU A 31 -20.61 -3.66 27.19
CA LEU A 31 -20.35 -3.37 25.79
C LEU A 31 -21.39 -4.12 24.93
N GLN A 32 -22.12 -3.39 24.10
CA GLN A 32 -23.09 -3.98 23.16
C GLN A 32 -22.38 -4.38 21.87
N SER A 33 -22.91 -5.38 21.18
CA SER A 33 -22.29 -5.90 19.97
C SER A 33 -22.35 -4.87 18.82
N PRO A 34 -21.25 -4.69 18.05
CA PRO A 34 -21.18 -3.66 17.00
C PRO A 34 -22.27 -3.80 15.93
N ASP A 35 -22.71 -5.02 15.66
CA ASP A 35 -23.75 -5.36 14.68
C ASP A 35 -25.14 -4.88 15.09
N LEU A 36 -25.55 -5.13 16.33
CA LEU A 36 -26.83 -4.66 16.85
C LEU A 36 -26.88 -3.12 16.85
N LEU A 37 -25.81 -2.49 17.35
CA LEU A 37 -25.68 -1.04 17.39
C LEU A 37 -25.73 -0.42 15.99
N TYR A 38 -25.05 -1.02 15.02
CA TYR A 38 -25.08 -0.56 13.64
C TYR A 38 -26.47 -0.70 13.04
N ALA A 39 -27.12 -1.87 13.20
CA ALA A 39 -28.45 -2.12 12.67
C ALA A 39 -29.50 -1.18 13.28
N ASP A 40 -29.48 -0.96 14.60
CA ASP A 40 -30.34 0.01 15.27
C ASP A 40 -30.04 1.45 14.83
N GLY A 41 -28.76 1.78 14.63
CA GLY A 41 -28.34 3.08 14.13
C GLY A 41 -28.88 3.38 12.73
N VAL A 42 -28.81 2.41 11.82
CA VAL A 42 -29.35 2.51 10.47
C VAL A 42 -30.89 2.57 10.49
N ARG A 43 -31.57 1.81 11.36
CA ARG A 43 -33.03 1.93 11.57
C ARG A 43 -33.43 3.32 12.07
N ALA A 44 -32.72 3.85 13.08
CA ALA A 44 -32.96 5.19 13.60
C ALA A 44 -32.67 6.27 12.54
N TYR A 45 -31.68 6.05 11.69
CA TYR A 45 -31.39 6.91 10.55
C TYR A 45 -32.55 6.92 9.55
N ALA A 46 -33.10 5.74 9.22
CA ALA A 46 -34.22 5.61 8.27
C ALA A 46 -35.51 6.28 8.76
N THR A 47 -35.76 6.29 10.08
CA THR A 47 -36.92 6.97 10.68
C THR A 47 -36.73 8.46 10.93
N GLY A 48 -35.56 9.03 10.59
CA GLY A 48 -35.24 10.44 10.81
C GLY A 48 -34.92 10.79 12.26
N ALA A 49 -34.70 9.80 13.13
CA ALA A 49 -34.28 10.00 14.52
C ALA A 49 -32.77 10.29 14.59
N TRP A 50 -32.35 11.45 14.07
CA TRP A 50 -30.94 11.79 13.81
C TRP A 50 -30.04 11.70 15.04
N GLU A 51 -30.49 12.17 16.21
CA GLU A 51 -29.68 12.11 17.44
C GLU A 51 -29.43 10.68 17.89
N ARG A 52 -30.47 9.84 17.84
CA ARG A 52 -30.38 8.41 18.18
C ARG A 52 -29.50 7.67 17.18
N ALA A 53 -29.64 7.95 15.89
CA ALA A 53 -28.79 7.40 14.84
C ALA A 53 -27.30 7.71 15.09
N VAL A 54 -26.99 8.98 15.37
CA VAL A 54 -25.61 9.41 15.70
C VAL A 54 -25.08 8.69 16.93
N ALA A 55 -25.87 8.60 18.01
CA ALA A 55 -25.45 7.92 19.23
C ALA A 55 -25.11 6.45 18.97
N LEU A 56 -26.00 5.73 18.29
CA LEU A 56 -25.85 4.30 18.01
C LEU A 56 -24.70 3.99 17.03
N LEU A 57 -24.56 4.75 15.94
CA LEU A 57 -23.50 4.53 14.96
C LEU A 57 -22.11 4.84 15.53
N ARG A 58 -21.99 5.89 16.35
CA ARG A 58 -20.73 6.17 17.08
C ARG A 58 -20.41 5.06 18.09
N GLU A 59 -21.43 4.55 18.77
CA GLU A 59 -21.28 3.44 19.70
C GLU A 59 -20.83 2.17 18.99
N ALA A 60 -21.37 1.89 17.78
CA ALA A 60 -20.96 0.76 16.96
C ALA A 60 -19.47 0.83 16.59
N LEU A 61 -19.01 2.01 16.16
CA LEU A 61 -17.59 2.26 15.86
C LEU A 61 -16.70 2.06 17.10
N ARG A 62 -17.12 2.62 18.25
CA ARG A 62 -16.40 2.47 19.52
C ARG A 62 -16.33 1.01 19.96
N SER A 63 -17.46 0.31 19.91
CA SER A 63 -17.54 -1.10 20.32
C SER A 63 -16.64 -1.97 19.47
N ARG A 64 -16.63 -1.79 18.14
CA ARG A 64 -15.71 -2.51 17.25
C ARG A 64 -14.24 -2.27 17.62
N ALA A 65 -13.86 -1.02 17.90
CA ALA A 65 -12.51 -0.68 18.30
C ALA A 65 -12.12 -1.31 19.65
N GLU A 66 -13.04 -1.34 20.62
CA GLU A 66 -12.84 -1.98 21.93
C GLU A 66 -12.71 -3.51 21.83
N VAL A 67 -13.51 -4.16 20.99
CA VAL A 67 -13.39 -5.61 20.74
C VAL A 67 -12.02 -5.95 20.15
N GLY A 68 -11.57 -5.16 19.16
CA GLY A 68 -10.22 -5.31 18.59
C GLY A 68 -9.12 -5.10 19.63
N ARG A 69 -9.21 -4.05 20.46
CA ARG A 69 -8.28 -3.79 21.57
C ARG A 69 -8.23 -4.96 22.56
N ALA A 70 -9.40 -5.46 22.97
CA ALA A 70 -9.47 -6.56 23.93
C ALA A 70 -8.84 -7.84 23.38
N ARG A 71 -9.06 -8.18 22.09
CA ARG A 71 -8.41 -9.34 21.45
C ARG A 71 -6.88 -9.23 21.49
N ARG A 72 -6.35 -8.06 21.12
CA ARG A 72 -4.90 -7.79 21.17
C ARG A 72 -4.32 -7.93 22.57
N ASP A 73 -4.88 -7.17 23.51
CA ASP A 73 -4.32 -7.07 24.86
C ASP A 73 -4.40 -8.42 25.57
N CYS A 74 -5.48 -9.17 25.36
CA CYS A 74 -5.62 -10.51 25.89
C CYS A 74 -4.65 -11.49 25.22
N GLY A 75 -4.54 -11.46 23.88
CA GLY A 75 -3.61 -12.32 23.14
C GLY A 75 -2.16 -12.11 23.54
N ALA A 76 -1.71 -10.85 23.62
CA ALA A 76 -0.35 -10.48 24.01
C ALA A 76 -0.07 -10.84 25.48
N ARG A 77 -0.97 -10.48 26.40
CA ARG A 77 -0.80 -10.82 27.81
C ARG A 77 -0.74 -12.33 28.03
N CYS A 78 -1.65 -13.08 27.43
CA CYS A 78 -1.72 -14.54 27.59
C CYS A 78 -0.60 -15.28 26.86
N ALA A 79 0.05 -14.67 25.87
CA ALA A 79 1.26 -15.24 25.27
C ALA A 79 2.47 -15.15 26.22
N ALA A 80 2.47 -14.17 27.12
CA ALA A 80 3.54 -13.95 28.10
C ALA A 80 3.27 -14.60 29.48
N GLU A 81 2.18 -15.37 29.65
CA GLU A 81 1.88 -16.02 30.92
C GLU A 81 2.71 -17.31 31.12
N PRO A 82 3.22 -17.60 32.33
CA PRO A 82 4.00 -18.80 32.58
C PRO A 82 3.24 -20.10 32.21
N GLY A 83 3.89 -20.94 31.41
CA GLY A 83 3.32 -22.22 30.98
C GLY A 83 2.36 -22.14 29.78
N THR A 84 2.29 -21.00 29.10
CA THR A 84 1.76 -20.88 27.73
C THR A 84 2.87 -20.93 26.66
N GLU A 85 4.12 -20.98 27.09
CA GLU A 85 5.29 -21.11 26.23
C GLU A 85 5.24 -22.43 25.46
N LEU A 86 5.47 -22.34 24.15
CA LEU A 86 5.52 -23.51 23.29
C LEU A 86 6.80 -24.31 23.61
N PRO A 87 6.73 -25.65 23.67
CA PRO A 87 7.93 -26.45 23.84
C PRO A 87 8.88 -26.25 22.66
N PRO A 88 10.21 -26.34 22.88
CA PRO A 88 11.19 -26.26 21.80
C PRO A 88 10.95 -27.36 20.77
N VAL A 89 11.43 -27.18 19.55
CA VAL A 89 11.29 -28.15 18.45
C VAL A 89 11.73 -29.55 18.94
N PRO A 90 10.93 -30.61 18.69
CA PRO A 90 11.25 -31.94 19.18
C PRO A 90 12.58 -32.41 18.60
N SER A 91 13.43 -32.99 19.44
CA SER A 91 14.70 -33.58 18.99
C SER A 91 14.44 -34.97 18.44
N SER A 92 15.12 -35.31 17.35
CA SER A 92 15.17 -36.67 16.79
C SER A 92 16.16 -37.58 17.51
N ASP A 93 16.84 -37.09 18.57
CA ASP A 93 17.82 -37.88 19.31
C ASP A 93 17.14 -38.95 20.20
N PRO A 94 17.48 -40.24 20.03
CA PRO A 94 16.96 -41.30 20.87
C PRO A 94 17.49 -41.15 22.31
N GLY A 95 16.60 -40.81 23.25
CA GLY A 95 16.92 -40.59 24.67
C GLY A 95 16.60 -39.20 25.21
N SER A 96 16.15 -38.27 24.36
CA SER A 96 15.69 -36.94 24.79
C SER A 96 14.28 -37.00 25.38
N ASP A 97 14.05 -36.24 26.46
CA ASP A 97 12.72 -35.92 27.02
C ASP A 97 11.81 -35.16 26.03
N LEU A 98 12.35 -34.76 24.86
CA LEU A 98 11.66 -34.09 23.75
C LEU A 98 11.31 -35.02 22.59
N SER A 99 11.19 -36.33 22.84
CA SER A 99 10.65 -37.27 21.84
C SER A 99 9.22 -36.86 21.42
N PRO A 100 8.72 -37.27 20.24
CA PRO A 100 7.46 -36.74 19.68
C PRO A 100 6.24 -36.81 20.61
N GLY A 101 6.08 -37.90 21.37
CA GLY A 101 4.97 -38.07 22.31
C GLY A 101 5.00 -37.10 23.51
N PRO A 102 6.10 -37.02 24.28
CA PRO A 102 6.27 -36.00 25.31
C PRO A 102 6.10 -34.56 24.81
N TRP A 103 6.66 -34.24 23.64
CA TRP A 103 6.55 -32.92 23.03
C TRP A 103 5.11 -32.52 22.72
N GLU A 104 4.36 -33.42 22.10
CA GLU A 104 2.95 -33.19 21.73
C GLU A 104 2.09 -32.87 22.95
N ARG A 105 2.28 -33.59 24.07
CA ARG A 105 1.57 -33.32 25.33
C ARG A 105 1.91 -31.95 25.90
N LEU A 106 3.17 -31.52 25.82
CA LEU A 106 3.59 -30.19 26.27
C LEU A 106 2.99 -29.10 25.39
N LEU A 107 2.96 -29.31 24.07
CA LEU A 107 2.36 -28.40 23.11
C LEU A 107 0.87 -28.22 23.39
N LEU A 108 0.12 -29.33 23.48
CA LEU A 108 -1.31 -29.32 23.75
C LEU A 108 -1.62 -28.63 25.09
N ARG A 109 -0.80 -28.90 26.13
CA ARG A 109 -0.94 -28.23 27.43
C ARG A 109 -0.75 -26.71 27.33
N ALA A 110 0.31 -26.26 26.65
CA ALA A 110 0.58 -24.84 26.47
C ALA A 110 -0.54 -24.14 25.67
N ALA A 111 -1.00 -24.78 24.59
CA ALA A 111 -2.07 -24.27 23.75
C ALA A 111 -3.40 -24.16 24.52
N LEU A 112 -3.79 -25.20 25.28
CA LEU A 112 -5.02 -25.18 26.08
C LEU A 112 -4.96 -24.14 27.20
N ARG A 113 -3.82 -23.99 27.88
CA ARG A 113 -3.62 -22.93 28.89
C ARG A 113 -3.76 -21.54 28.29
N ARG A 114 -3.15 -21.31 27.11
CA ARG A 114 -3.28 -20.05 26.40
C ARG A 114 -4.73 -19.77 26.01
N ALA A 115 -5.43 -20.77 25.47
CA ALA A 115 -6.84 -20.67 25.09
C ALA A 115 -7.73 -20.33 26.30
N GLU A 116 -7.51 -20.98 27.44
CA GLU A 116 -8.20 -20.68 28.70
C GLU A 116 -7.94 -19.25 29.15
N CYS A 117 -6.68 -18.80 29.18
CA CYS A 117 -6.32 -17.43 29.54
C CYS A 117 -7.02 -16.41 28.63
N VAL A 118 -6.96 -16.61 27.32
CA VAL A 118 -7.56 -15.69 26.34
C VAL A 118 -9.07 -15.63 26.53
N SER A 119 -9.74 -16.79 26.73
CA SER A 119 -11.17 -16.87 26.98
C SER A 119 -11.58 -16.11 28.24
N GLN A 120 -10.88 -16.35 29.36
CA GLN A 120 -11.14 -15.66 30.62
C GLN A 120 -10.87 -14.15 30.52
N CYS A 121 -9.79 -13.75 29.86
CA CYS A 121 -9.46 -12.34 29.65
C CYS A 121 -10.53 -11.63 28.81
N ALA A 122 -10.97 -12.27 27.71
CA ALA A 122 -12.03 -11.76 26.86
C ALA A 122 -13.35 -11.66 27.63
N ALA A 123 -13.69 -12.65 28.46
CA ALA A 123 -14.91 -12.64 29.28
C ALA A 123 -14.92 -11.47 30.28
N ARG A 124 -13.77 -11.18 30.91
CA ARG A 124 -13.63 -10.04 31.84
C ARG A 124 -13.75 -8.69 31.14
N ARG A 125 -13.24 -8.55 29.91
CA ARG A 125 -13.22 -7.28 29.18
C ARG A 125 -14.49 -7.01 28.36
N LEU A 126 -15.09 -8.04 27.79
CA LEU A 126 -16.17 -7.94 26.79
C LEU A 126 -17.51 -8.51 27.31
N GLY A 127 -17.54 -9.05 28.53
CA GLY A 127 -18.72 -9.67 29.14
C GLY A 127 -18.73 -11.20 29.01
N PRO A 128 -19.72 -11.90 29.59
CA PRO A 128 -19.71 -13.36 29.77
C PRO A 128 -19.54 -14.19 28.48
N ARG A 129 -20.00 -13.67 27.34
CA ARG A 129 -19.85 -14.31 26.02
C ARG A 129 -18.50 -14.03 25.35
N GLY A 130 -17.59 -13.31 26.02
CA GLY A 130 -16.26 -12.96 25.53
C GLY A 130 -16.31 -12.32 24.13
N ALA A 131 -15.29 -12.59 23.32
CA ALA A 131 -15.23 -12.12 21.93
C ALA A 131 -16.32 -12.74 21.04
N ALA A 132 -16.89 -13.90 21.42
CA ALA A 132 -17.94 -14.56 20.64
C ALA A 132 -19.28 -13.82 20.69
N GLY A 133 -19.55 -13.08 21.78
CA GLY A 133 -20.75 -12.23 21.90
C GLY A 133 -20.73 -10.98 21.02
N HIS A 134 -19.60 -10.70 20.35
CA HIS A 134 -19.38 -9.51 19.52
C HIS A 134 -18.99 -9.89 18.09
N ARG A 135 -19.37 -11.09 17.64
CA ARG A 135 -19.13 -11.52 16.27
C ARG A 135 -19.91 -10.64 15.31
N VAL A 136 -19.29 -10.36 14.17
CA VAL A 136 -19.85 -9.52 13.12
C VAL A 136 -19.75 -10.29 11.82
N VAL A 137 -20.85 -10.39 11.08
CA VAL A 137 -20.88 -11.04 9.76
C VAL A 137 -19.95 -10.35 8.76
N ARG A 138 -19.37 -11.11 7.83
CA ARG A 138 -18.41 -10.64 6.81
C ARG A 138 -18.87 -9.37 6.07
N ALA A 139 -20.14 -9.34 5.66
CA ALA A 139 -20.74 -8.17 5.00
C ALA A 139 -20.64 -6.89 5.84
N LEU A 140 -20.89 -6.99 7.14
CA LEU A 140 -20.82 -5.85 8.04
C LEU A 140 -19.37 -5.47 8.35
N GLN A 141 -18.45 -6.44 8.47
CA GLN A 141 -17.03 -6.12 8.56
C GLN A 141 -16.54 -5.32 7.36
N ASN A 142 -16.95 -5.71 6.16
CA ASN A 142 -16.65 -5.00 4.92
C ASN A 142 -17.25 -3.60 4.92
N ALA A 143 -18.48 -3.42 5.40
CA ALA A 143 -19.10 -2.10 5.56
C ALA A 143 -18.27 -1.20 6.48
N PHE A 144 -17.79 -1.72 7.61
CA PHE A 144 -16.90 -0.95 8.49
C PHE A 144 -15.52 -0.70 7.88
N ARG A 145 -14.93 -1.65 7.14
CA ARG A 145 -13.66 -1.43 6.39
C ARG A 145 -13.81 -0.35 5.33
N ARG A 146 -14.96 -0.30 4.66
CA ARG A 146 -15.35 0.76 3.72
C ARG A 146 -15.87 2.02 4.41
N ARG A 147 -15.81 2.11 5.75
CA ARG A 147 -16.21 3.29 6.53
C ARG A 147 -17.68 3.70 6.30
N GLU A 148 -18.55 2.75 5.97
CA GLU A 148 -19.97 2.97 5.72
C GLU A 148 -20.72 3.68 6.87
N PRO A 149 -20.43 3.45 8.17
CA PRO A 149 -21.05 4.23 9.24
C PRO A 149 -20.93 5.75 9.08
N TYR A 150 -19.86 6.23 8.44
CA TYR A 150 -19.64 7.66 8.22
C TYR A 150 -20.54 8.26 7.13
N ASN A 151 -20.97 7.45 6.16
CA ASN A 151 -21.96 7.85 5.15
C ASN A 151 -23.28 8.26 5.82
N TYR A 152 -23.75 7.44 6.77
CA TYR A 152 -24.93 7.76 7.58
C TYR A 152 -24.69 8.92 8.54
N LEU A 153 -23.54 8.92 9.24
CA LEU A 153 -23.21 9.96 10.23
C LEU A 153 -23.14 11.34 9.59
N GLN A 154 -22.58 11.49 8.39
CA GLN A 154 -22.55 12.76 7.66
C GLN A 154 -23.96 13.36 7.54
N ARG A 155 -24.90 12.58 7.00
CA ARG A 155 -26.26 13.06 6.73
C ARG A 155 -27.00 13.37 8.04
N ALA A 156 -26.82 12.55 9.07
CA ALA A 156 -27.38 12.81 10.39
C ALA A 156 -26.81 14.08 11.04
N TYR A 157 -25.48 14.29 11.00
CA TYR A 157 -24.85 15.51 11.50
C TYR A 157 -25.30 16.76 10.73
N TYR A 158 -25.46 16.64 9.41
CA TYR A 158 -25.97 17.73 8.58
C TYR A 158 -27.38 18.15 9.01
N LYS A 159 -28.28 17.18 9.23
CA LYS A 159 -29.65 17.43 9.73
C LYS A 159 -29.68 18.06 11.12
N LEU A 160 -28.69 17.74 11.95
CA LEU A 160 -28.47 18.33 13.28
C LEU A 160 -27.73 19.68 13.26
N LYS A 161 -27.45 20.24 12.07
CA LYS A 161 -26.70 21.51 11.88
C LYS A 161 -25.27 21.46 12.45
N LYS A 162 -24.69 20.26 12.63
CA LYS A 162 -23.31 20.05 13.09
C LYS A 162 -22.37 19.94 11.90
N LEU A 163 -22.16 21.06 11.19
CA LEU A 163 -21.47 21.07 9.89
C LEU A 163 -20.03 20.54 9.96
N ASP A 164 -19.24 20.91 10.98
CA ASP A 164 -17.86 20.42 11.12
C ASP A 164 -17.78 18.88 11.18
N LEU A 165 -18.67 18.26 11.96
CA LEU A 165 -18.75 16.81 12.10
C LEU A 165 -19.33 16.14 10.85
N ALA A 166 -20.26 16.81 10.17
CA ALA A 166 -20.81 16.32 8.90
C ALA A 166 -19.72 16.25 7.83
N VAL A 167 -18.91 17.30 7.68
CA VAL A 167 -17.80 17.36 6.72
C VAL A 167 -16.71 16.36 7.08
N ALA A 168 -16.37 16.22 8.36
CA ALA A 168 -15.37 15.25 8.80
C ALA A 168 -15.82 13.81 8.53
N ALA A 169 -17.09 13.47 8.80
CA ALA A 169 -17.65 12.16 8.45
C ALA A 169 -17.66 11.94 6.93
N ALA A 170 -18.05 12.97 6.16
CA ALA A 170 -18.05 12.91 4.71
C ALA A 170 -16.66 12.61 4.14
N HIS A 171 -15.67 13.36 4.60
CA HIS A 171 -14.28 13.19 4.20
C HIS A 171 -13.75 11.80 4.60
N THR A 172 -14.09 11.32 5.80
CA THR A 172 -13.70 9.99 6.29
C THR A 172 -14.24 8.87 5.38
N PHE A 173 -15.50 8.96 4.95
CA PHE A 173 -16.11 8.00 4.02
C PHE A 173 -15.50 8.10 2.61
N TYR A 174 -15.31 9.32 2.10
CA TYR A 174 -14.72 9.58 0.78
C TYR A 174 -13.32 9.00 0.64
N VAL A 175 -12.48 9.14 1.67
CA VAL A 175 -11.11 8.61 1.67
C VAL A 175 -11.09 7.08 1.45
N ALA A 176 -12.08 6.34 1.95
CA ALA A 176 -12.20 4.91 1.68
C ALA A 176 -12.99 4.57 0.39
N ASN A 177 -13.74 5.51 -0.17
CA ASN A 177 -14.63 5.30 -1.32
C ASN A 177 -14.53 6.46 -2.32
N PRO A 178 -13.36 6.72 -2.92
CA PRO A 178 -13.15 7.90 -3.77
C PRO A 178 -13.98 7.87 -5.07
N LYS A 179 -14.47 6.68 -5.47
CA LYS A 179 -15.32 6.48 -6.65
C LYS A 179 -16.81 6.69 -6.38
N HIS A 180 -17.24 6.85 -5.12
CA HIS A 180 -18.65 7.01 -4.79
C HIS A 180 -19.17 8.40 -5.23
N LEU A 181 -20.17 8.44 -6.13
CA LEU A 181 -20.62 9.68 -6.76
C LEU A 181 -21.27 10.67 -5.77
N GLN A 182 -22.25 10.21 -4.97
CA GLN A 182 -22.98 11.08 -4.04
C GLN A 182 -22.07 11.83 -3.07
N ILE A 183 -21.06 11.15 -2.50
CA ILE A 183 -20.17 11.76 -1.52
C ILE A 183 -19.27 12.84 -2.16
N ARG A 184 -18.88 12.67 -3.43
CA ARG A 184 -18.11 13.69 -4.17
C ARG A 184 -18.93 14.97 -4.31
N GLU A 185 -20.19 14.84 -4.72
CA GLU A 185 -21.11 15.98 -4.84
C GLU A 185 -21.35 16.66 -3.49
N ASP A 186 -21.54 15.87 -2.42
CA ASP A 186 -21.74 16.38 -1.08
C ASP A 186 -20.52 17.18 -0.57
N LEU A 187 -19.30 16.71 -0.84
CA LEU A 187 -18.07 17.43 -0.47
C LEU A 187 -17.91 18.74 -1.24
N VAL A 188 -18.22 18.79 -2.53
CA VAL A 188 -18.24 20.02 -3.33
C VAL A 188 -19.24 21.02 -2.74
N LYS A 189 -20.43 20.53 -2.35
CA LYS A 189 -21.44 21.36 -1.68
C LYS A 189 -20.92 21.89 -0.36
N TYR A 190 -20.35 21.05 0.50
CA TYR A 190 -19.79 21.47 1.78
C TYR A 190 -18.70 22.53 1.63
N HIS A 191 -17.88 22.46 0.59
CA HIS A 191 -16.84 23.46 0.33
C HIS A 191 -17.40 24.86 0.05
N ARG A 192 -18.62 24.94 -0.51
CA ARG A 192 -19.30 26.21 -0.85
C ARG A 192 -20.15 26.75 0.30
N MET A 193 -20.35 26.00 1.38
CA MET A 193 -21.20 26.41 2.50
C MET A 193 -20.48 27.38 3.44
N SER A 194 -21.17 28.45 3.83
CA SER A 194 -20.70 29.34 4.89
C SER A 194 -20.67 28.60 6.24
N GLY A 195 -19.59 28.79 7.00
CA GLY A 195 -19.37 28.12 8.29
C GLY A 195 -18.59 26.81 8.23
N VAL A 196 -18.23 26.32 7.04
CA VAL A 196 -17.31 25.18 6.87
C VAL A 196 -15.87 25.69 6.76
N ARG A 197 -14.96 25.12 7.55
CA ARG A 197 -13.53 25.47 7.54
C ARG A 197 -12.74 24.41 6.77
N ARG A 198 -11.56 24.78 6.23
CA ARG A 198 -10.64 23.80 5.62
C ARG A 198 -10.27 22.66 6.57
N GLN A 199 -10.13 22.95 7.86
CA GLN A 199 -9.83 21.98 8.93
C GLN A 199 -10.97 20.99 9.23
N SER A 200 -12.18 21.25 8.71
CA SER A 200 -13.32 20.33 8.83
C SER A 200 -13.17 19.12 7.89
N PHE A 201 -12.37 19.24 6.83
CA PHE A 201 -12.04 18.14 5.91
C PHE A 201 -10.89 17.31 6.49
N ARG A 202 -11.22 16.48 7.48
CA ARG A 202 -10.27 15.59 8.14
C ARG A 202 -10.79 14.16 8.15
N ASP A 203 -9.88 13.21 7.98
CA ASP A 203 -10.17 11.80 8.14
C ASP A 203 -10.13 11.44 9.63
N LEU A 204 -11.26 10.99 10.16
CA LEU A 204 -11.44 10.62 11.57
C LEU A 204 -10.84 9.24 11.90
N GLU A 205 -10.52 8.43 10.88
CA GLU A 205 -9.92 7.11 11.03
C GLU A 205 -8.55 7.00 10.37
N LYS A 206 -7.84 8.11 10.17
CA LYS A 206 -6.48 8.06 9.61
C LYS A 206 -5.56 7.29 10.58
N PRO A 207 -5.00 6.13 10.18
CA PRO A 207 -4.12 5.37 11.05
C PRO A 207 -2.84 6.15 11.38
N LEU A 208 -2.32 5.99 12.60
CA LEU A 208 -1.16 6.73 13.09
C LEU A 208 0.08 6.57 12.19
N HIS A 209 0.32 5.37 11.66
CA HIS A 209 1.44 5.13 10.76
C HIS A 209 1.33 5.97 9.48
N TRP A 210 0.12 6.11 8.91
CA TRP A 210 -0.10 6.98 7.75
C TRP A 210 0.01 8.47 8.08
N VAL A 211 -0.36 8.88 9.30
CA VAL A 211 -0.16 10.27 9.76
C VAL A 211 1.33 10.60 9.74
N ALA A 212 2.13 9.81 10.47
CA ALA A 212 3.57 10.02 10.59
C ALA A 212 4.30 9.86 9.25
N TYR A 213 3.91 8.86 8.45
CA TYR A 213 4.51 8.61 7.14
C TYR A 213 4.29 9.77 6.17
N ASP A 214 3.04 10.24 6.03
CA ASP A 214 2.72 11.33 5.09
C ASP A 214 3.39 12.65 5.52
N GLU A 215 3.42 12.94 6.84
CA GLU A 215 4.06 14.15 7.37
C GLU A 215 5.59 14.09 7.24
N GLY A 216 6.20 12.93 7.53
CA GLY A 216 7.64 12.71 7.35
C GLY A 216 8.06 12.90 5.89
N LEU A 217 7.32 12.34 4.93
CA LEU A 217 7.60 12.53 3.50
C LEU A 217 7.45 13.98 3.05
N GLU A 218 6.49 14.73 3.60
CA GLU A 218 6.32 16.16 3.28
C GLU A 218 7.51 16.99 3.76
N LEU A 219 8.06 16.70 4.94
CA LEU A 219 9.29 17.33 5.43
C LEU A 219 10.51 16.97 4.59
N LEU A 220 10.63 15.72 4.13
CA LEU A 220 11.69 15.32 3.20
C LEU A 220 11.62 16.11 1.90
N LYS A 221 10.41 16.35 1.35
CA LYS A 221 10.23 17.18 0.15
C LYS A 221 10.70 18.62 0.36
N ARG A 222 10.54 19.15 1.57
CA ARG A 222 11.02 20.48 1.97
C ARG A 222 12.50 20.52 2.35
N GLN A 223 13.19 19.38 2.26
CA GLN A 223 14.60 19.20 2.68
C GLN A 223 14.82 19.40 4.19
N GLU A 224 13.77 19.30 4.99
CA GLU A 224 13.82 19.40 6.46
C GLU A 224 14.12 18.03 7.08
N VAL A 225 15.25 17.42 6.70
CA VAL A 225 15.59 16.03 6.99
C VAL A 225 15.64 15.72 8.50
N ALA A 226 16.23 16.61 9.28
CA ALA A 226 16.34 16.44 10.73
C ALA A 226 14.97 16.41 11.44
N ALA A 227 14.00 17.19 10.94
CA ALA A 227 12.63 17.18 11.45
C ALA A 227 11.83 15.97 10.96
N ALA A 228 12.16 15.44 9.78
CA ALA A 228 11.51 14.26 9.21
C ALA A 228 11.87 12.96 9.95
N LEU A 229 13.12 12.82 10.42
CA LEU A 229 13.63 11.62 11.09
C LEU A 229 12.72 11.04 12.19
N PRO A 230 12.29 11.81 13.22
CA PRO A 230 11.41 11.28 14.26
C PRO A 230 10.06 10.79 13.71
N LEU A 231 9.52 11.45 12.68
CA LEU A 231 8.26 11.04 12.04
C LEU A 231 8.42 9.78 11.20
N LEU A 232 9.56 9.60 10.52
CA LEU A 232 9.85 8.36 9.79
C LEU A 232 10.06 7.17 10.72
N GLU A 233 10.73 7.37 11.87
CA GLU A 233 10.88 6.33 12.89
C GLU A 233 9.52 5.98 13.52
N GLU A 234 8.68 6.99 13.79
CA GLU A 234 7.31 6.78 14.24
C GLU A 234 6.47 6.04 13.20
N ALA A 235 6.58 6.38 11.91
CA ALA A 235 5.89 5.70 10.82
C ALA A 235 6.23 4.21 10.77
N LEU A 236 7.51 3.85 10.87
CA LEU A 236 7.95 2.45 10.84
C LEU A 236 7.45 1.68 12.06
N ARG A 237 7.63 2.25 13.25
CA ARG A 237 7.19 1.64 14.52
C ARG A 237 5.68 1.44 14.56
N GLU A 238 4.90 2.44 14.15
CA GLU A 238 3.44 2.33 14.08
C GLU A 238 2.99 1.37 12.98
N SER A 239 3.71 1.28 11.85
CA SER A 239 3.42 0.29 10.80
C SER A 239 3.53 -1.13 11.34
N LEU A 240 4.62 -1.45 12.02
CA LEU A 240 4.83 -2.76 12.66
C LEU A 240 3.78 -3.03 13.74
N ALA A 241 3.45 -2.03 14.57
CA ALA A 241 2.40 -2.16 15.59
C ALA A 241 1.02 -2.43 14.98
N GLN A 242 0.69 -1.81 13.83
CA GLN A 242 -0.56 -2.09 13.12
C GLN A 242 -0.57 -3.49 12.48
N MET A 243 0.57 -3.99 12.02
CA MET A 243 0.68 -5.37 11.54
C MET A 243 0.42 -6.36 12.67
N GLU A 244 1.03 -6.18 13.84
CA GLU A 244 0.75 -7.02 15.02
C GLU A 244 -0.70 -6.90 15.48
N ASN A 245 -1.29 -5.71 15.37
CA ASN A 245 -2.70 -5.52 15.64
C ASN A 245 -3.60 -6.37 14.71
N CYS A 246 -3.33 -6.34 13.41
CA CYS A 246 -4.03 -7.17 12.44
C CYS A 246 -3.82 -8.66 12.75
N ARG A 247 -2.58 -9.08 13.04
CA ARG A 247 -2.22 -10.49 13.30
C ARG A 247 -2.92 -11.05 14.53
N ALA A 248 -3.09 -10.26 15.57
CA ALA A 248 -3.84 -10.62 16.77
C ALA A 248 -5.36 -10.76 16.52
N GLN A 249 -5.90 -10.15 15.46
CA GLN A 249 -7.31 -10.33 15.07
C GLN A 249 -7.55 -11.62 14.28
N CYS A 250 -6.50 -12.27 13.77
CA CYS A 250 -6.59 -13.53 13.05
C CYS A 250 -6.89 -14.73 13.95
N GLU A 251 -6.58 -14.64 15.25
CA GLU A 251 -6.91 -15.69 16.22
C GLU A 251 -8.33 -15.48 16.76
N GLY A 252 -9.25 -16.41 16.46
CA GLY A 252 -10.62 -16.33 16.93
C GLY A 252 -11.48 -17.48 16.40
N PRO A 253 -12.66 -17.71 17.02
CA PRO A 253 -13.60 -18.69 16.48
C PRO A 253 -14.04 -18.26 15.10
N GLU A 254 -14.03 -19.24 14.20
CA GLU A 254 -14.21 -19.09 12.76
C GLU A 254 -15.38 -18.17 12.39
N GLU A 255 -15.07 -17.17 11.56
CA GLU A 255 -16.06 -16.48 10.74
C GLU A 255 -16.18 -17.32 9.48
N GLN A 256 -17.13 -18.25 9.49
CA GLN A 256 -17.42 -19.12 8.35
C GLN A 256 -17.65 -18.31 7.07
N LEU A 257 -17.41 -18.98 5.94
CA LEU A 257 -17.72 -18.65 4.56
C LEU A 257 -16.63 -17.86 3.80
N THR A 258 -15.65 -18.62 3.30
CA THR A 258 -15.05 -18.34 1.99
C THR A 258 -16.14 -18.23 0.93
N GLU A 259 -15.89 -17.50 -0.14
CA GLU A 259 -16.76 -17.45 -1.35
C GLU A 259 -16.91 -18.83 -2.03
N GLU A 260 -16.23 -19.85 -1.51
CA GLU A 260 -16.31 -21.24 -1.94
C GLU A 260 -17.61 -21.88 -1.45
N GLU A 261 -18.04 -21.63 -0.20
CA GLU A 261 -19.33 -22.13 0.32
C GLU A 261 -20.55 -21.41 -0.30
N GLU A 262 -20.40 -20.15 -0.76
CA GLU A 262 -21.44 -19.45 -1.55
C GLU A 262 -21.54 -19.97 -3.00
N LYS A 263 -20.52 -20.69 -3.50
CA LYS A 263 -20.57 -21.38 -4.81
C LYS A 263 -21.00 -22.84 -4.71
N GLU A 264 -20.77 -23.48 -3.57
CA GLU A 264 -21.16 -24.86 -3.30
C GLU A 264 -22.67 -25.04 -3.10
N GLU A 265 -23.43 -23.95 -2.85
CA GLU A 265 -24.91 -24.01 -2.88
C GLU A 265 -25.48 -24.25 -4.31
N GLU A 266 -24.69 -24.11 -5.38
CA GLU A 266 -25.13 -24.37 -6.75
C GLU A 266 -24.49 -25.60 -7.43
N GLY A 267 -23.62 -26.36 -6.75
CA GLY A 267 -23.13 -27.61 -7.33
C GLY A 267 -21.99 -28.28 -6.58
N GLU A 268 -22.27 -29.51 -6.14
CA GLU A 268 -21.32 -30.49 -5.58
C GLU A 268 -20.76 -30.18 -4.18
N ALA A 269 -21.64 -30.30 -3.18
CA ALA A 269 -21.22 -30.53 -1.80
C ALA A 269 -20.40 -31.83 -1.70
N GLN A 270 -19.09 -31.72 -1.56
CA GLN A 270 -18.25 -32.82 -1.06
C GLN A 270 -18.65 -33.03 0.41
N PRO A 271 -19.07 -34.23 0.83
CA PRO A 271 -19.60 -34.43 2.18
C PRO A 271 -18.50 -34.16 3.21
N ASP A 272 -18.91 -33.57 4.34
CA ASP A 272 -18.16 -33.46 5.59
C ASP A 272 -17.53 -34.81 5.96
N SER A 273 -16.33 -35.07 5.46
CA SER A 273 -15.45 -36.05 6.07
C SER A 273 -15.10 -35.44 7.42
N GLN A 274 -15.54 -36.09 8.49
CA GLN A 274 -15.17 -35.71 9.86
C GLN A 274 -13.65 -35.69 9.93
N SER A 275 -13.06 -34.51 9.75
CA SER A 275 -11.63 -34.31 9.90
C SER A 275 -11.29 -34.70 11.33
N GLY A 276 -10.36 -35.64 11.51
CA GLY A 276 -9.83 -36.00 12.80
C GLY A 276 -9.30 -34.76 13.53
N LEU A 277 -9.16 -34.85 14.85
CA LEU A 277 -8.78 -33.72 15.70
C LEU A 277 -7.55 -32.96 15.17
N TYR A 278 -6.52 -33.66 14.70
CA TYR A 278 -5.30 -33.05 14.17
C TYR A 278 -5.50 -32.33 12.85
N GLU A 279 -6.35 -32.84 11.97
CA GLU A 279 -6.69 -32.21 10.69
C GLU A 279 -7.50 -30.94 10.94
N ALA A 280 -8.42 -30.95 11.91
CA ALA A 280 -9.15 -29.77 12.33
C ALA A 280 -8.23 -28.69 12.93
N ILE A 281 -7.28 -29.09 13.80
CA ILE A 281 -6.27 -28.19 14.38
C ILE A 281 -5.39 -27.60 13.27
N ALA A 282 -4.88 -28.44 12.36
CA ALA A 282 -4.04 -27.99 11.25
C ALA A 282 -4.79 -27.03 10.34
N GLY A 283 -6.04 -27.36 9.95
CA GLY A 283 -6.91 -26.51 9.15
C GLY A 283 -7.11 -25.14 9.78
N HIS A 284 -7.42 -25.09 11.09
CA HIS A 284 -7.56 -23.82 11.81
C HIS A 284 -6.28 -22.98 11.77
N TRP A 285 -5.12 -23.58 12.08
CA TRP A 285 -3.85 -22.84 12.07
C TRP A 285 -3.43 -22.39 10.68
N ILE A 286 -3.70 -23.17 9.64
CA ILE A 286 -3.46 -22.74 8.25
C ILE A 286 -4.25 -21.46 7.95
N ARG A 287 -5.53 -21.40 8.33
CA ARG A 287 -6.35 -20.18 8.16
C ARG A 287 -5.81 -18.99 8.95
N VAL A 288 -5.39 -19.21 10.20
CA VAL A 288 -4.75 -18.16 11.03
C VAL A 288 -3.48 -17.64 10.34
N LEU A 289 -2.61 -18.53 9.86
CA LEU A 289 -1.37 -18.18 9.18
C LEU A 289 -1.63 -17.44 7.86
N GLN A 290 -2.59 -17.89 7.04
CA GLN A 290 -3.01 -17.19 5.82
C GLN A 290 -3.53 -15.78 6.14
N CYS A 291 -4.35 -15.63 7.18
CA CYS A 291 -4.82 -14.31 7.63
C CYS A 291 -3.66 -13.40 8.03
N ARG A 292 -2.71 -13.92 8.82
CA ARG A 292 -1.53 -13.18 9.27
C ARG A 292 -0.65 -12.72 8.12
N GLN A 293 -0.46 -13.56 7.11
CA GLN A 293 0.32 -13.22 5.92
C GLN A 293 -0.37 -12.15 5.06
N ARG A 294 -1.68 -11.92 5.19
CA ARG A 294 -2.38 -10.79 4.53
C ARG A 294 -2.20 -9.45 5.27
N CYS A 295 -1.75 -9.45 6.52
CA CYS A 295 -1.65 -8.24 7.34
C CYS A 295 -0.64 -7.20 6.83
N PRO A 296 0.58 -7.56 6.35
CA PRO A 296 1.49 -6.59 5.77
C PRO A 296 0.86 -5.82 4.61
N GLY A 297 0.20 -6.55 3.68
CA GLY A 297 -0.56 -5.96 2.60
C GLY A 297 -1.68 -5.04 3.11
N ALA A 298 -2.50 -5.50 4.06
CA ALA A 298 -3.59 -4.69 4.61
C ALA A 298 -3.11 -3.38 5.28
N VAL A 299 -1.95 -3.37 5.93
CA VAL A 299 -1.35 -2.17 6.53
C VAL A 299 -0.74 -1.24 5.48
N ALA A 300 -0.21 -1.81 4.39
CA ALA A 300 0.37 -1.10 3.26
C ALA A 300 -0.68 -0.58 2.26
N THR A 301 -1.93 -1.05 2.32
CA THR A 301 -3.01 -0.55 1.46
C THR A 301 -3.55 0.77 2.01
N ARG A 302 -3.49 1.82 1.17
CA ARG A 302 -4.15 3.09 1.50
C ARG A 302 -5.67 2.93 1.44
N PRO A 303 -6.43 3.60 2.33
CA PRO A 303 -7.88 3.65 2.20
C PRO A 303 -8.30 4.06 0.78
N GLY A 304 -9.26 3.35 0.20
CA GLY A 304 -9.77 3.62 -1.14
C GLY A 304 -8.93 3.09 -2.30
N GLN A 305 -7.80 2.44 -2.02
CA GLN A 305 -7.00 1.70 -2.99
C GLN A 305 -7.28 0.19 -2.89
N ASP A 306 -7.18 -0.49 -4.04
CA ASP A 306 -7.44 -1.93 -4.14
C ASP A 306 -6.16 -2.77 -3.94
N SER A 307 -4.98 -2.16 -4.12
CA SER A 307 -3.67 -2.81 -3.99
C SER A 307 -2.82 -2.20 -2.86
N PRO A 308 -1.98 -3.01 -2.19
CA PRO A 308 -0.99 -2.52 -1.24
C PRO A 308 0.16 -1.82 -1.94
N ILE A 309 0.83 -0.90 -1.24
CA ILE A 309 2.15 -0.41 -1.66
C ILE A 309 3.14 -1.57 -1.54
N SER A 310 3.78 -1.94 -2.66
CA SER A 310 4.84 -2.98 -2.66
C SER A 310 5.99 -2.55 -1.77
N ASP A 311 6.59 -3.50 -1.05
CA ASP A 311 7.81 -3.29 -0.26
C ASP A 311 7.71 -2.12 0.74
N PHE A 312 6.53 -1.96 1.33
CA PHE A 312 6.23 -0.84 2.22
C PHE A 312 7.19 -0.70 3.41
N LEU A 313 7.64 -1.81 4.01
CA LEU A 313 8.66 -1.79 5.08
C LEU A 313 10.07 -1.49 4.53
N PRO A 314 10.58 -2.19 3.47
CA PRO A 314 11.83 -1.80 2.81
C PRO A 314 11.89 -0.33 2.39
N ILE A 315 10.82 0.23 1.83
CA ILE A 315 10.75 1.65 1.43
C ILE A 315 10.93 2.56 2.65
N GLN A 316 10.25 2.28 3.77
CA GLN A 316 10.42 3.06 5.00
C GLN A 316 11.85 2.99 5.53
N LEU A 317 12.46 1.80 5.56
CA LEU A 317 13.85 1.61 5.97
C LEU A 317 14.82 2.35 5.06
N TRP A 318 14.57 2.37 3.75
CA TRP A 318 15.39 3.11 2.79
C TRP A 318 15.29 4.62 2.98
N GLN A 319 14.11 5.16 3.28
CA GLN A 319 13.93 6.58 3.63
C GLN A 319 14.71 6.92 4.90
N LEU A 320 14.63 6.07 5.94
CA LEU A 320 15.40 6.23 7.17
C LEU A 320 16.91 6.16 6.92
N GLN A 321 17.39 5.18 6.15
CA GLN A 321 18.79 5.05 5.78
C GLN A 321 19.30 6.35 5.13
N LYS A 322 18.56 6.88 4.16
CA LYS A 322 18.93 8.12 3.46
C LYS A 322 18.92 9.34 4.38
N ALA A 323 17.88 9.49 5.17
CA ALA A 323 17.73 10.61 6.08
C ALA A 323 18.84 10.63 7.15
N HIS A 324 19.14 9.48 7.76
CA HIS A 324 20.23 9.33 8.73
C HIS A 324 21.60 9.64 8.12
N ALA A 325 21.85 9.18 6.89
CA ALA A 325 23.09 9.47 6.18
C ALA A 325 23.25 10.96 5.86
N GLN A 326 22.17 11.65 5.48
CA GLN A 326 22.18 13.09 5.21
C GLN A 326 22.48 13.94 6.45
N VAL A 327 22.02 13.50 7.63
CA VAL A 327 22.28 14.17 8.91
C VAL A 327 23.66 13.77 9.49
N GLY A 328 24.36 12.82 8.88
CA GLY A 328 25.68 12.35 9.29
C GLY A 328 25.67 11.21 10.32
N ASN A 329 24.49 10.65 10.64
CA ASN A 329 24.38 9.50 11.52
C ASN A 329 24.59 8.19 10.75
N LEU A 330 25.86 7.88 10.45
CA LEU A 330 26.23 6.71 9.66
C LEU A 330 25.89 5.38 10.35
N SER A 331 25.92 5.31 11.68
CA SER A 331 25.58 4.09 12.42
C SER A 331 24.12 3.70 12.23
N GLN A 332 23.18 4.64 12.39
CA GLN A 332 21.75 4.38 12.14
C GLN A 332 21.47 4.16 10.65
N ALA A 333 22.19 4.85 9.75
CA ALA A 333 22.07 4.59 8.33
C ALA A 333 22.50 3.15 7.96
N MET A 334 23.58 2.64 8.55
CA MET A 334 24.04 1.26 8.35
C MET A 334 23.07 0.23 8.95
N GLU A 335 22.52 0.49 10.14
CA GLU A 335 21.52 -0.38 10.77
C GLU A 335 20.29 -0.57 9.88
N ASN A 336 19.76 0.52 9.30
CA ASN A 336 18.64 0.45 8.36
C ASN A 336 19.02 -0.24 7.04
N ALA A 337 20.23 -0.03 6.53
CA ALA A 337 20.72 -0.73 5.34
C ALA A 337 20.88 -2.24 5.56
N LEU A 338 21.38 -2.66 6.72
CA LEU A 338 21.44 -4.08 7.11
C LEU A 338 20.04 -4.68 7.24
N SER A 339 19.06 -3.93 7.76
CA SER A 339 17.65 -4.35 7.81
C SER A 339 17.05 -4.56 6.42
N ILE A 340 17.41 -3.74 5.42
CA ILE A 340 16.95 -3.94 4.03
C ILE A 340 17.51 -5.24 3.46
N LEU A 341 18.77 -5.58 3.77
CA LEU A 341 19.39 -6.84 3.34
C LEU A 341 18.75 -8.10 3.96
N LEU A 342 17.94 -7.97 5.01
CA LEU A 342 17.12 -9.09 5.50
C LEU A 342 16.00 -9.47 4.52
N PHE A 343 15.50 -8.51 3.74
CA PHE A 343 14.51 -8.73 2.69
C PHE A 343 15.17 -9.11 1.36
N TYR A 344 16.23 -8.39 1.00
CA TYR A 344 16.95 -8.58 -0.26
C TYR A 344 18.44 -8.78 -0.02
N PRO A 345 18.88 -10.01 0.34
CA PRO A 345 20.28 -10.30 0.64
C PRO A 345 21.23 -10.00 -0.52
N GLU A 346 20.74 -10.05 -1.76
CA GLU A 346 21.51 -9.86 -2.98
C GLU A 346 21.46 -8.44 -3.57
N ASP A 347 20.95 -7.45 -2.83
CA ASP A 347 20.94 -6.06 -3.30
C ASP A 347 22.36 -5.45 -3.29
N GLU A 348 23.00 -5.47 -4.47
CA GLU A 348 24.34 -4.92 -4.67
C GLU A 348 24.44 -3.40 -4.44
N ALA A 349 23.35 -2.64 -4.64
CA ALA A 349 23.34 -1.20 -4.39
C ALA A 349 23.40 -0.89 -2.90
N VAL A 350 22.67 -1.67 -2.08
CA VAL A 350 22.70 -1.57 -0.62
C VAL A 350 24.03 -2.07 -0.07
N LYS A 351 24.54 -3.23 -0.53
CA LYS A 351 25.89 -3.73 -0.18
C LYS A 351 26.98 -2.71 -0.52
N GLY A 352 26.92 -2.11 -1.72
CA GLY A 352 27.84 -1.06 -2.14
C GLY A 352 27.77 0.20 -1.27
N THR A 353 26.58 0.54 -0.78
CA THR A 353 26.38 1.68 0.13
C THR A 353 26.92 1.39 1.53
N LEU A 354 26.71 0.19 2.07
CA LEU A 354 27.30 -0.26 3.33
C LEU A 354 28.83 -0.21 3.28
N ASN A 355 29.44 -0.68 2.19
CA ASN A 355 30.89 -0.60 2.00
C ASN A 355 31.40 0.85 2.00
N LYS A 356 30.64 1.81 1.47
CA LYS A 356 30.98 3.23 1.53
C LYS A 356 30.91 3.76 2.96
N TYR A 357 29.83 3.46 3.69
CA TYR A 357 29.66 3.90 5.09
C TYR A 357 30.73 3.29 6.01
N GLN A 358 31.05 2.00 5.84
CA GLN A 358 32.14 1.35 6.57
C GLN A 358 33.48 2.04 6.36
N LYS A 359 33.81 2.42 5.12
CA LYS A 359 35.05 3.16 4.82
C LYS A 359 35.10 4.54 5.49
N LEU A 360 33.95 5.20 5.65
CA LEU A 360 33.86 6.52 6.28
C LEU A 360 33.95 6.47 7.81
N LEU A 361 33.49 5.38 8.45
CA LEU A 361 33.54 5.19 9.91
C LEU A 361 34.92 4.76 10.44
N GLY A 362 35.76 4.14 9.59
CA GLY A 362 37.12 3.74 9.97
C GLY A 362 37.16 2.63 11.03
N GLU A 363 38.06 2.74 12.01
CA GLU A 363 38.29 1.72 13.06
C GLU A 363 37.28 1.75 14.21
N GLN A 364 36.45 2.80 14.32
CA GLN A 364 35.31 2.80 15.25
C GLN A 364 34.20 1.93 14.67
N ARG A 365 34.31 0.62 14.91
CA ARG A 365 33.37 -0.40 14.45
C ARG A 365 32.42 -0.78 15.61
N PRO A 366 31.27 -0.12 15.76
CA PRO A 366 30.20 -0.75 16.51
C PRO A 366 29.81 -2.07 15.80
N ASP A 367 29.55 -3.12 16.57
CA ASP A 367 28.98 -4.37 16.06
C ASP A 367 27.51 -4.09 15.66
N LEU A 368 27.35 -3.51 14.47
CA LEU A 368 26.06 -3.11 13.95
C LEU A 368 25.40 -4.32 13.30
N SER A 369 24.20 -4.62 13.77
CA SER A 369 23.31 -5.62 13.20
C SER A 369 22.08 -4.94 12.60
N ALA A 370 21.27 -5.71 11.88
CA ALA A 370 19.95 -5.24 11.48
C ALA A 370 19.07 -4.96 12.72
N ARG A 371 18.11 -4.05 12.58
CA ARG A 371 17.19 -3.70 13.67
C ARG A 371 16.45 -4.93 14.18
N GLU A 372 16.31 -5.04 15.50
CA GLU A 372 15.67 -6.20 16.15
C GLU A 372 14.20 -6.38 15.74
N ASP A 373 13.47 -5.27 15.62
CA ASP A 373 12.06 -5.25 15.25
C ASP A 373 11.84 -5.80 13.83
N ILE A 374 12.69 -5.42 12.88
CA ILE A 374 12.69 -5.96 11.50
C ILE A 374 13.14 -7.43 11.48
N ARG A 375 14.18 -7.77 12.23
CA ARG A 375 14.68 -9.14 12.33
C ARG A 375 13.59 -10.10 12.83
N HIS A 376 12.90 -9.70 13.89
CA HIS A 376 11.76 -10.45 14.43
C HIS A 376 10.65 -10.61 13.37
N PHE A 377 10.27 -9.52 12.70
CA PHE A 377 9.25 -9.55 11.65
C PHE A 377 9.61 -10.52 10.50
N VAL A 378 10.82 -10.41 9.94
CA VAL A 378 11.27 -11.24 8.82
C VAL A 378 11.31 -12.71 9.22
N PHE A 379 11.94 -13.05 10.35
CA PHE A 379 12.02 -14.44 10.80
C PHE A 379 10.65 -15.05 11.09
N GLN A 380 9.75 -14.30 11.74
CA GLN A 380 8.40 -14.76 11.99
C GLN A 380 7.67 -15.01 10.67
N SER A 381 7.72 -14.07 9.73
CA SER A 381 7.02 -14.20 8.46
C SER A 381 7.55 -15.36 7.60
N LEU A 382 8.87 -15.54 7.53
CA LEU A 382 9.47 -16.68 6.83
C LEU A 382 9.10 -18.02 7.48
N GLY A 383 9.10 -18.09 8.82
CA GLY A 383 8.66 -19.28 9.56
C GLY A 383 7.20 -19.65 9.26
N GLU A 384 6.31 -18.65 9.22
CA GLU A 384 4.90 -18.84 8.88
C GLU A 384 4.71 -19.30 7.43
N LYS A 385 5.42 -18.70 6.47
CA LYS A 385 5.41 -19.12 5.06
C LYS A 385 5.88 -20.55 4.89
N LYS A 386 6.94 -20.96 5.60
CA LYS A 386 7.43 -22.34 5.58
C LYS A 386 6.35 -23.34 5.98
N LEU A 387 5.58 -23.02 7.02
CA LEU A 387 4.44 -23.84 7.46
C LEU A 387 3.31 -23.86 6.43
N LEU A 388 3.03 -22.74 5.78
CA LEU A 388 2.01 -22.65 4.73
C LEU A 388 2.41 -23.45 3.48
N TYR A 389 3.66 -23.37 3.03
CA TYR A 389 4.15 -24.21 1.92
C TYR A 389 4.16 -25.69 2.27
N TYR A 390 4.48 -26.04 3.52
CA TYR A 390 4.33 -27.42 4.01
C TYR A 390 2.88 -27.88 3.90
N ALA A 391 1.93 -27.05 4.33
CA ALA A 391 0.50 -27.34 4.22
C ALA A 391 -0.01 -27.43 2.77
N MET A 392 0.59 -26.68 1.84
CA MET A 392 0.24 -26.82 0.41
C MET A 392 0.62 -28.21 -0.14
N ILE A 393 1.76 -28.75 0.28
CA ILE A 393 2.25 -30.06 -0.20
C ILE A 393 1.48 -31.20 0.45
N HIS A 394 1.33 -31.14 1.77
CA HIS A 394 0.91 -32.30 2.56
C HIS A 394 -0.57 -32.28 2.94
N LEU A 395 -1.21 -31.11 2.91
CA LEU A 395 -2.59 -30.93 3.39
C LEU A 395 -3.53 -30.36 2.31
N GLY A 396 -3.07 -30.30 1.05
CA GLY A 396 -3.91 -29.92 -0.10
C GLY A 396 -4.42 -28.48 -0.08
N THR A 397 -3.76 -27.59 0.66
CA THR A 397 -4.21 -26.18 0.82
C THR A 397 -3.68 -25.26 -0.28
N SER A 398 -4.32 -24.09 -0.45
CA SER A 398 -3.84 -23.04 -1.33
C SER A 398 -3.19 -21.91 -0.52
N PHE A 399 -2.04 -21.42 -0.97
CA PHE A 399 -1.42 -20.23 -0.40
C PHE A 399 -0.82 -19.38 -1.53
N LYS A 400 -1.21 -18.11 -1.55
CA LYS A 400 -0.66 -17.10 -2.44
C LYS A 400 0.24 -16.20 -1.61
N ASP A 401 1.54 -16.35 -1.81
CA ASP A 401 2.53 -15.50 -1.16
C ASP A 401 2.33 -14.04 -1.65
N PRO A 402 2.04 -13.10 -0.73
CA PRO A 402 1.88 -11.69 -1.09
C PRO A 402 3.21 -10.96 -1.26
N ASP A 403 4.32 -11.55 -0.80
CA ASP A 403 5.60 -10.85 -0.69
C ASP A 403 6.59 -11.29 -1.78
N PRO A 404 7.19 -10.35 -2.53
CA PRO A 404 8.18 -10.66 -3.54
C PRO A 404 9.56 -11.04 -2.98
N TRP A 405 9.82 -10.73 -1.70
CA TRP A 405 11.10 -10.95 -1.02
C TRP A 405 11.23 -12.34 -0.38
N THR A 406 10.25 -13.23 -0.52
CA THR A 406 10.36 -14.60 -0.01
C THR A 406 11.50 -15.32 -0.74
N PRO A 407 12.51 -15.85 -0.01
CA PRO A 407 13.62 -16.56 -0.62
C PRO A 407 13.16 -17.82 -1.37
N ASP A 408 13.68 -18.03 -2.58
CA ASP A 408 13.35 -19.18 -3.43
C ASP A 408 13.65 -20.52 -2.71
N ASP A 409 14.72 -20.58 -1.91
CA ASP A 409 15.13 -21.75 -1.14
C ASP A 409 14.09 -22.20 -0.11
N LEU A 410 13.30 -21.27 0.42
CA LEU A 410 12.20 -21.56 1.36
C LEU A 410 11.03 -22.26 0.67
N ILE A 411 10.82 -22.02 -0.64
CA ILE A 411 9.77 -22.64 -1.43
C ILE A 411 10.23 -24.06 -1.82
N PRO A 412 9.48 -25.12 -1.49
CA PRO A 412 9.85 -26.48 -1.88
C PRO A 412 9.95 -26.65 -3.40
N GLU A 413 10.95 -27.39 -3.87
CA GLU A 413 11.27 -27.52 -5.31
C GLU A 413 10.07 -27.96 -6.17
N GLY A 414 9.29 -28.93 -5.67
CA GLY A 414 8.09 -29.43 -6.36
C GLY A 414 6.99 -28.38 -6.53
N LEU A 415 6.96 -27.35 -5.67
CA LEU A 415 6.02 -26.23 -5.78
C LEU A 415 6.56 -25.07 -6.61
N ARG A 416 7.89 -24.86 -6.68
CA ARG A 416 8.48 -23.73 -7.42
C ARG A 416 8.01 -23.68 -8.87
N LYS A 417 8.05 -24.83 -9.57
CA LYS A 417 7.63 -24.90 -10.98
C LYS A 417 6.15 -24.61 -11.13
N LYS A 418 5.30 -25.21 -10.27
CA LYS A 418 3.85 -24.99 -10.28
C LYS A 418 3.50 -23.52 -10.00
N LEU A 419 4.16 -22.90 -9.02
CA LEU A 419 3.94 -21.50 -8.67
C LEU A 419 4.43 -20.54 -9.75
N ARG A 420 5.58 -20.82 -10.40
CA ARG A 420 6.05 -20.03 -11.55
C ARG A 420 5.07 -20.15 -12.71
N GLU A 421 4.62 -21.35 -13.04
CA GLU A 421 3.60 -21.56 -14.07
C GLU A 421 2.28 -20.89 -13.70
N ASP A 422 1.82 -20.95 -12.45
CA ASP A 422 0.59 -20.30 -12.00
C ASP A 422 0.72 -18.77 -11.99
N GLN A 423 1.92 -18.23 -11.74
CA GLN A 423 2.23 -16.81 -11.89
C GLN A 423 2.24 -16.38 -13.36
N GLU A 424 2.83 -17.17 -14.26
CA GLU A 424 2.87 -16.94 -15.70
C GLU A 424 1.50 -17.15 -16.37
N LYS A 425 0.69 -18.08 -15.86
CA LYS A 425 -0.70 -18.36 -16.29
C LYS A 425 -1.70 -17.41 -15.68
N ARG A 426 -1.32 -16.52 -14.75
CA ARG A 426 -2.23 -15.43 -14.33
C ARG A 426 -2.62 -14.70 -15.62
N PRO A 427 -3.90 -14.68 -15.98
CA PRO A 427 -4.35 -13.82 -17.04
C PRO A 427 -3.84 -12.42 -16.72
N TRP A 428 -3.31 -11.71 -17.71
CA TRP A 428 -3.14 -10.25 -17.61
C TRP A 428 -4.51 -9.57 -17.29
N ASP A 429 -5.61 -10.31 -17.44
CA ASP A 429 -6.96 -10.00 -16.98
C ASP A 429 -7.14 -10.17 -15.46
N SER A 430 -6.64 -9.21 -14.69
CA SER A 430 -7.49 -8.70 -13.62
C SER A 430 -8.53 -7.83 -14.31
N LYS A 431 -9.83 -8.15 -14.16
CA LYS A 431 -10.92 -7.30 -14.68
C LYS A 431 -10.62 -5.85 -14.34
N LEU A 432 -10.30 -5.09 -15.39
CA LEU A 432 -10.00 -3.67 -15.30
C LEU A 432 -11.25 -2.96 -14.75
N PRO A 433 -11.09 -1.96 -13.86
CA PRO A 433 -12.17 -1.04 -13.57
C PRO A 433 -12.69 -0.47 -14.91
N GLU A 434 -14.00 -0.56 -15.16
CA GLU A 434 -14.60 0.08 -16.33
C GLU A 434 -14.21 1.57 -16.39
N PRO A 435 -13.89 2.11 -17.58
CA PRO A 435 -13.35 3.44 -17.72
C PRO A 435 -14.46 4.49 -17.65
N GLU A 436 -14.97 4.77 -16.45
CA GLU A 436 -15.71 6.02 -16.16
C GLU A 436 -14.75 7.22 -15.91
N SER A 437 -13.54 7.17 -16.46
CA SER A 437 -12.54 8.25 -16.38
C SER A 437 -12.87 9.45 -17.28
N LEU A 438 -13.79 9.31 -18.23
CA LEU A 438 -14.22 10.40 -19.13
C LEU A 438 -14.89 11.57 -18.41
N ALA A 439 -15.54 11.33 -17.25
CA ALA A 439 -16.11 12.40 -16.44
C ALA A 439 -15.08 13.08 -15.52
N LYS A 440 -14.01 12.37 -15.12
CA LYS A 440 -12.93 12.88 -14.25
C LYS A 440 -12.03 13.90 -14.95
N TRP A 441 -11.88 13.81 -16.27
CA TRP A 441 -10.94 14.67 -17.02
C TRP A 441 -11.46 16.11 -17.24
N ARG A 442 -12.78 16.31 -17.28
CA ARG A 442 -13.39 17.65 -17.49
C ARG A 442 -13.29 18.60 -16.29
N ASP A 443 -12.96 18.10 -15.10
CA ASP A 443 -12.92 18.89 -13.86
C ASP A 443 -11.53 19.48 -13.55
N SER A 444 -10.53 19.27 -14.41
CA SER A 444 -9.19 19.86 -14.26
C SER A 444 -9.03 21.10 -15.15
N HIS A 445 -9.15 22.29 -14.56
CA HIS A 445 -8.94 23.60 -15.22
C HIS A 445 -7.51 23.85 -15.78
N PHE A 446 -6.68 22.82 -15.98
CA PHE A 446 -5.26 22.96 -16.32
C PHE A 446 -4.91 22.67 -17.80
N LEU A 447 -5.88 22.29 -18.65
CA LEU A 447 -5.62 21.84 -20.03
C LEU A 447 -6.70 22.31 -21.01
N ASP A 448 -6.84 23.62 -21.19
CA ASP A 448 -7.66 24.18 -22.28
C ASP A 448 -7.06 23.76 -23.64
N GLY A 449 -7.85 23.07 -24.48
CA GLY A 449 -7.50 22.77 -25.88
C GLY A 449 -6.94 21.38 -26.18
N VAL A 450 -6.78 20.50 -25.18
CA VAL A 450 -6.39 19.09 -25.40
C VAL A 450 -7.65 18.22 -25.52
N THR A 451 -7.68 17.19 -26.37
CA THR A 451 -8.84 16.27 -26.52
C THR A 451 -8.41 14.81 -26.49
N LEU A 452 -9.15 13.95 -25.78
CA LEU A 452 -8.93 12.50 -25.82
C LEU A 452 -9.52 11.93 -27.12
N THR A 453 -8.67 11.44 -28.01
CA THR A 453 -9.08 10.89 -29.31
C THR A 453 -9.19 9.37 -29.30
N GLN A 454 -8.36 8.69 -28.50
CA GLN A 454 -8.47 7.24 -28.27
C GLN A 454 -8.18 6.87 -26.82
N ASP A 455 -9.00 5.99 -26.26
CA ASP A 455 -8.89 5.54 -24.87
C ASP A 455 -8.27 4.12 -24.74
N ALA A 456 -8.15 3.66 -23.50
CA ALA A 456 -7.57 2.36 -23.15
C ALA A 456 -8.30 1.17 -23.79
N GLY A 457 -9.61 1.28 -23.98
CA GLY A 457 -10.43 0.23 -24.60
C GLY A 457 -10.15 0.11 -26.10
N GLN A 458 -9.99 1.24 -26.79
CA GLN A 458 -9.68 1.29 -28.21
C GLN A 458 -8.22 0.91 -28.52
N LEU A 459 -7.30 1.16 -27.58
CA LEU A 459 -5.85 0.92 -27.72
C LEU A 459 -5.38 -0.42 -27.16
N ASN A 460 -6.32 -1.25 -26.68
CA ASN A 460 -6.06 -2.54 -26.05
C ASN A 460 -4.94 -2.47 -24.99
N GLY A 461 -5.10 -1.56 -24.01
CA GLY A 461 -4.17 -1.40 -22.89
C GLY A 461 -4.57 -0.30 -21.92
N SER A 462 -4.56 -0.60 -20.61
CA SER A 462 -5.00 0.29 -19.51
C SER A 462 -4.19 1.58 -19.36
N GLU A 463 -2.92 1.56 -19.75
CA GLU A 463 -1.99 2.69 -19.67
C GLU A 463 -1.73 3.32 -21.04
N ARG A 464 -2.71 3.23 -21.95
CA ARG A 464 -2.62 3.79 -23.30
C ARG A 464 -3.70 4.83 -23.52
N ALA A 465 -3.31 5.96 -24.09
CA ALA A 465 -4.22 7.01 -24.51
C ALA A 465 -3.62 7.77 -25.69
N VAL A 466 -4.47 8.24 -26.59
CA VAL A 466 -4.11 9.23 -27.61
C VAL A 466 -4.81 10.53 -27.26
N LEU A 467 -4.01 11.57 -27.04
CA LEU A 467 -4.47 12.91 -26.68
C LEU A 467 -3.98 13.86 -27.78
N ASP A 468 -4.90 14.63 -28.36
CA ASP A 468 -4.62 15.62 -29.39
C ASP A 468 -4.67 17.04 -28.81
N GLY A 469 -4.03 18.01 -29.47
CA GLY A 469 -4.05 19.43 -29.07
C GLY A 469 -3.02 19.84 -28.00
N LEU A 470 -2.04 18.99 -27.66
CA LEU A 470 -0.95 19.35 -26.73
C LEU A 470 -0.07 20.50 -27.24
N LEU A 471 0.11 20.58 -28.55
CA LEU A 471 0.86 21.62 -29.25
C LEU A 471 -0.02 22.26 -30.31
N THR A 472 0.07 23.58 -30.45
CA THR A 472 -0.60 24.30 -31.54
C THR A 472 0.11 24.05 -32.88
N PRO A 473 -0.57 24.21 -34.03
CA PRO A 473 0.06 24.07 -35.35
C PRO A 473 1.32 24.94 -35.52
N ALA A 474 1.30 26.18 -35.02
CA ALA A 474 2.45 27.08 -35.06
C ALA A 474 3.62 26.60 -34.18
N GLU A 475 3.35 25.99 -33.03
CA GLU A 475 4.39 25.37 -32.18
C GLU A 475 5.00 24.13 -32.84
N CYS A 476 4.17 23.32 -33.50
CA CYS A 476 4.64 22.18 -34.30
C CYS A 476 5.58 22.63 -35.42
N GLU A 477 5.27 23.71 -36.15
CA GLU A 477 6.14 24.27 -37.18
C GLU A 477 7.51 24.70 -36.62
N ILE A 478 7.52 25.36 -35.45
CA ILE A 478 8.77 25.78 -34.79
C ILE A 478 9.63 24.56 -34.40
N LEU A 479 9.01 23.51 -33.85
CA LEU A 479 9.74 22.29 -33.48
C LEU A 479 10.22 21.50 -34.71
N LEU A 480 9.42 21.45 -35.77
CA LEU A 480 9.83 20.85 -37.05
C LEU A 480 11.02 21.58 -37.66
N GLN A 481 11.04 22.92 -37.61
CA GLN A 481 12.18 23.71 -38.07
C GLN A 481 13.42 23.45 -37.21
N LEU A 482 13.26 23.42 -35.87
CA LEU A 482 14.35 23.07 -34.96
C LEU A 482 14.93 21.69 -35.25
N ALA A 483 14.08 20.70 -35.56
CA ALA A 483 14.54 19.37 -35.93
C ALA A 483 15.32 19.39 -37.25
N LYS A 484 14.85 20.10 -38.29
CA LYS A 484 15.58 20.24 -39.56
C LYS A 484 16.96 20.88 -39.38
N ASP A 485 17.08 21.84 -38.48
CA ASP A 485 18.31 22.61 -38.30
C ASP A 485 19.34 21.89 -37.40
N ALA A 486 18.90 21.01 -36.50
CA ALA A 486 19.75 20.47 -35.44
C ALA A 486 19.64 18.98 -35.14
N ALA A 487 18.64 18.26 -35.67
CA ALA A 487 18.55 16.82 -35.49
C ALA A 487 19.73 16.14 -36.18
N LYS A 488 20.26 15.09 -35.54
CA LYS A 488 21.35 14.29 -36.10
C LYS A 488 20.85 12.89 -36.43
N THR A 489 21.36 12.32 -37.51
CA THR A 489 21.07 10.94 -37.88
C THR A 489 21.49 9.97 -36.79
N GLY A 490 20.57 9.08 -36.43
CA GLY A 490 20.72 8.04 -35.43
C GLY A 490 19.86 8.28 -34.19
N ASP A 491 19.74 7.22 -33.39
CA ASP A 491 18.97 7.18 -32.13
C ASP A 491 19.41 8.15 -31.03
N GLY A 492 20.51 8.89 -31.23
CA GLY A 492 21.05 9.84 -30.25
C GLY A 492 21.84 9.20 -29.09
N TYR A 493 21.97 7.87 -29.05
CA TYR A 493 22.67 7.14 -27.98
C TYR A 493 23.88 6.35 -28.49
N ARG A 494 23.69 5.56 -29.57
CA ARG A 494 24.71 4.62 -30.10
C ARG A 494 24.93 4.78 -31.60
N SER A 495 24.45 5.88 -32.18
CA SER A 495 24.56 6.20 -33.62
C SER A 495 23.97 5.13 -34.54
N ARG A 496 22.96 4.38 -34.07
CA ARG A 496 22.22 3.43 -34.91
C ARG A 496 21.27 4.20 -35.81
N ARG A 497 21.51 4.15 -37.13
CA ARG A 497 20.78 4.94 -38.15
C ARG A 497 19.33 4.47 -38.39
N SER A 498 19.06 3.21 -38.05
CA SER A 498 17.82 2.50 -38.38
C SER A 498 17.45 1.55 -37.23
N PRO A 499 17.00 2.09 -36.07
CA PRO A 499 16.86 1.34 -34.83
C PRO A 499 15.69 0.35 -34.78
N HIS A 500 14.64 0.53 -35.60
CA HIS A 500 13.49 -0.39 -35.64
C HIS A 500 13.39 -1.16 -36.95
N THR A 501 13.71 -0.56 -38.10
CA THR A 501 13.73 -1.25 -39.40
C THR A 501 14.85 -0.73 -40.32
N PRO A 502 15.44 -1.54 -41.20
CA PRO A 502 16.48 -1.09 -42.14
C PRO A 502 15.96 -0.13 -43.24
N HIS A 503 14.65 0.07 -43.33
CA HIS A 503 13.99 0.91 -44.36
C HIS A 503 13.58 2.29 -43.83
N GLU A 504 14.05 2.67 -42.65
CA GLU A 504 13.79 3.98 -42.07
C GLU A 504 15.08 4.75 -41.78
N LEU A 505 14.99 6.07 -41.94
CA LEU A 505 15.97 7.02 -41.43
C LEU A 505 15.44 7.61 -40.13
N PHE A 506 16.27 7.57 -39.10
CA PHE A 506 15.97 8.12 -37.78
C PHE A 506 16.85 9.33 -37.51
N GLU A 507 16.25 10.46 -37.12
CA GLU A 507 16.97 11.69 -36.75
C GLU A 507 16.49 12.17 -35.37
N GLY A 508 17.41 12.34 -34.42
CA GLY A 508 17.10 12.69 -33.03
C GLY A 508 17.73 14.01 -32.57
N LEU A 509 17.01 14.74 -31.72
CA LEU A 509 17.48 15.93 -31.02
C LEU A 509 17.08 15.91 -29.54
N THR A 510 18.06 15.96 -28.64
CA THR A 510 17.82 16.02 -27.18
C THR A 510 17.63 17.46 -26.71
N VAL A 511 16.92 17.64 -25.60
CA VAL A 511 16.72 18.97 -24.96
C VAL A 511 18.05 19.64 -24.63
N LEU A 512 18.99 18.89 -24.04
CA LEU A 512 20.33 19.41 -23.70
C LEU A 512 21.09 19.86 -24.96
N ARG A 513 21.03 19.09 -26.05
CA ARG A 513 21.71 19.44 -27.28
C ARG A 513 21.09 20.67 -27.94
N ALA A 514 19.77 20.76 -27.96
CA ALA A 514 19.05 21.94 -28.45
C ALA A 514 19.45 23.20 -27.66
N ALA A 515 19.53 23.10 -26.33
CA ALA A 515 19.97 24.20 -25.46
C ALA A 515 21.43 24.63 -25.73
N GLN A 516 22.34 23.67 -25.92
CA GLN A 516 23.74 23.96 -26.27
C GLN A 516 23.87 24.67 -27.63
N LEU A 517 23.13 24.20 -28.64
CA LEU A 517 23.12 24.81 -29.97
C LEU A 517 22.50 26.21 -29.95
N ALA A 518 21.45 26.41 -29.14
CA ALA A 518 20.84 27.72 -28.95
C ALA A 518 21.77 28.70 -28.22
N ARG A 519 22.58 28.21 -27.27
CA ARG A 519 23.62 29.00 -26.60
C ARG A 519 24.74 29.40 -27.56
N ALA A 520 25.11 28.51 -28.48
CA ALA A 520 26.11 28.75 -29.51
C ALA A 520 25.60 29.60 -30.70
N GLY A 521 24.32 29.98 -30.71
CA GLY A 521 23.70 30.76 -31.80
C GLY A 521 23.41 29.96 -33.06
N ALA A 522 23.60 28.64 -33.04
CA ALA A 522 23.39 27.76 -34.19
C ALA A 522 21.92 27.43 -34.46
N VAL A 523 21.05 27.56 -33.44
CA VAL A 523 19.58 27.45 -33.59
C VAL A 523 18.87 28.53 -32.80
N GLY A 524 17.62 28.80 -33.15
CA GLY A 524 16.79 29.78 -32.44
C GLY A 524 16.51 29.38 -30.99
N ARG A 525 16.76 30.30 -30.05
CA ARG A 525 16.44 30.11 -28.61
C ARG A 525 14.97 29.77 -28.36
N ARG A 526 14.07 30.32 -29.18
CA ARG A 526 12.63 30.06 -29.12
C ARG A 526 12.29 28.58 -29.31
N GLY A 527 12.91 27.91 -30.30
CA GLY A 527 12.68 26.49 -30.55
C GLY A 527 13.20 25.59 -29.44
N ALA A 528 14.44 25.85 -28.96
CA ALA A 528 15.02 25.08 -27.86
C ALA A 528 14.22 25.22 -26.55
N LYS A 529 13.71 26.42 -26.24
CA LYS A 529 12.84 26.65 -25.08
C LYS A 529 11.50 25.93 -25.24
N LEU A 530 10.89 26.03 -26.43
CA LEU A 530 9.62 25.36 -26.73
C LEU A 530 9.73 23.83 -26.58
N LEU A 531 10.87 23.24 -26.97
CA LEU A 531 11.10 21.80 -26.80
C LEU A 531 11.07 21.38 -25.33
N LEU A 532 11.66 22.16 -24.43
CA LEU A 532 11.59 21.92 -22.98
C LEU A 532 10.17 22.11 -22.44
N GLU A 533 9.50 23.21 -22.81
CA GLU A 533 8.13 23.50 -22.37
C GLU A 533 7.12 22.44 -22.86
N ALA A 534 7.31 21.92 -24.07
CA ALA A 534 6.51 20.83 -24.61
C ALA A 534 6.71 19.52 -23.83
N SER A 535 7.95 19.26 -23.39
CA SER A 535 8.31 18.10 -22.56
C SER A 535 7.63 18.14 -21.19
N GLU A 536 7.62 19.31 -20.55
CA GLU A 536 6.93 19.54 -19.27
C GLU A 536 5.41 19.51 -19.40
N ARG A 537 4.85 20.05 -20.49
CA ARG A 537 3.42 19.93 -20.79
C ARG A 537 3.00 18.47 -20.98
N ALA A 538 3.79 17.69 -21.71
CA ALA A 538 3.54 16.26 -21.87
C ALA A 538 3.57 15.52 -20.52
N ARG A 539 4.54 15.85 -19.65
CA ARG A 539 4.63 15.26 -18.30
C ARG A 539 3.42 15.57 -17.45
N ASN A 540 3.03 16.84 -17.37
CA ASN A 540 1.86 17.26 -16.61
C ASN A 540 0.57 16.62 -17.13
N LEU A 541 0.42 16.51 -18.46
CA LEU A 541 -0.73 15.86 -19.08
C LEU A 541 -0.79 14.36 -18.74
N THR A 542 0.33 13.65 -18.85
CA THR A 542 0.43 12.23 -18.49
C THR A 542 0.13 12.02 -16.99
N GLN A 543 0.66 12.88 -16.11
CA GLN A 543 0.35 12.82 -14.67
C GLN A 543 -1.11 13.08 -14.38
N ALA A 544 -1.72 14.06 -15.03
CA ALA A 544 -3.12 14.38 -14.83
C ALA A 544 -4.03 13.25 -15.32
N TYR A 545 -3.75 12.69 -16.50
CA TYR A 545 -4.57 11.66 -17.12
C TYR A 545 -4.45 10.31 -16.39
N PHE A 546 -3.23 9.83 -16.15
CA PHE A 546 -3.01 8.53 -15.52
C PHE A 546 -3.03 8.58 -13.99
N SER A 547 -2.94 9.77 -13.39
CA SER A 547 -2.90 9.97 -11.93
C SER A 547 -1.94 8.99 -11.22
N PRO A 548 -0.67 8.90 -11.65
CA PRO A 548 0.27 7.90 -11.15
C PRO A 548 0.58 8.11 -9.67
N GLU A 549 0.94 7.03 -8.98
CA GLU A 549 1.19 6.98 -7.52
C GLU A 549 2.28 7.97 -7.05
N TRP A 550 3.24 8.25 -7.92
CA TRP A 550 4.35 9.17 -7.69
C TRP A 550 4.39 10.26 -8.76
N PRO A 551 4.96 11.44 -8.44
CA PRO A 551 5.23 12.42 -9.46
C PRO A 551 6.12 11.83 -10.56
N LEU A 552 5.72 12.03 -11.81
CA LEU A 552 6.56 11.65 -12.95
C LEU A 552 7.72 12.63 -13.04
N HIS A 553 8.90 12.10 -13.33
CA HIS A 553 10.11 12.89 -13.60
C HIS A 553 10.58 12.61 -15.02
N LEU A 554 11.04 13.63 -15.76
CA LEU A 554 11.64 13.40 -17.08
C LEU A 554 12.99 12.70 -16.90
N SER A 555 13.08 11.43 -17.30
CA SER A 555 14.37 10.74 -17.42
C SER A 555 15.08 11.20 -18.70
N PHE A 556 14.34 11.27 -19.80
CA PHE A 556 14.79 11.93 -21.02
C PHE A 556 13.61 12.38 -21.89
N THR A 557 13.90 13.33 -22.80
CA THR A 557 13.02 13.68 -23.91
C THR A 557 13.82 13.87 -25.20
N HIS A 558 13.32 13.28 -26.29
CA HIS A 558 13.88 13.38 -27.63
C HIS A 558 12.82 13.90 -28.61
N LEU A 559 13.20 14.87 -29.42
CA LEU A 559 12.49 15.18 -30.66
C LEU A 559 13.04 14.29 -31.75
N VAL A 560 12.21 13.40 -32.29
CA VAL A 560 12.60 12.36 -33.24
C VAL A 560 11.84 12.53 -34.53
N CYS A 561 12.53 12.58 -35.66
CA CYS A 561 11.94 12.57 -36.98
C CYS A 561 12.25 11.26 -37.69
N ARG A 562 11.22 10.65 -38.31
CA ARG A 562 11.33 9.41 -39.07
C ARG A 562 10.92 9.66 -40.51
N SER A 563 11.69 9.14 -41.45
CA SER A 563 11.34 9.13 -42.87
C SER A 563 11.64 7.77 -43.49
N ALA A 564 10.76 7.30 -44.38
CA ALA A 564 11.00 6.09 -45.15
C ALA A 564 12.17 6.29 -46.14
N ILE A 565 12.96 5.25 -46.33
CA ILE A 565 14.04 5.21 -47.32
C ILE A 565 13.53 4.44 -48.54
N ASP A 566 13.37 5.12 -49.68
CA ASP A 566 13.03 4.47 -50.95
C ASP A 566 14.20 3.58 -51.41
N VAL A 567 13.95 2.27 -51.51
CA VAL A 567 14.87 1.35 -52.20
C VAL A 567 14.45 1.37 -53.66
N GLY A 568 15.29 2.00 -54.50
CA GLY A 568 14.94 2.36 -55.88
C GLY A 568 14.23 1.28 -56.68
N SER A 569 13.01 1.58 -57.12
CA SER A 569 12.53 1.18 -58.43
C SER A 569 12.04 2.44 -59.14
N SER A 570 12.44 2.58 -60.40
CA SER A 570 12.28 3.74 -61.26
C SER A 570 10.80 4.13 -61.46
N ILE A 571 10.27 4.93 -60.55
CA ILE A 571 9.09 5.76 -60.79
C ILE A 571 9.41 7.13 -60.21
N SER A 572 9.54 8.12 -61.09
CA SER A 572 9.59 9.54 -60.72
C SER A 572 8.23 9.93 -60.14
N MET A 573 8.05 9.68 -58.84
CA MET A 573 7.09 10.41 -58.03
C MET A 573 7.88 11.48 -57.30
N MET A 574 7.45 12.74 -57.43
CA MET A 574 7.86 13.81 -56.54
C MET A 574 7.47 13.41 -55.11
N THR A 575 8.34 12.70 -54.40
CA THR A 575 8.13 12.36 -53.00
C THR A 575 8.49 13.57 -52.17
N SER A 576 7.48 14.40 -51.89
CA SER A 576 7.52 15.28 -50.73
C SER A 576 7.88 14.45 -49.51
N ARG A 577 9.02 14.72 -48.86
CA ARG A 577 9.42 14.05 -47.62
C ARG A 577 8.32 14.25 -46.57
N VAL A 578 7.38 13.32 -46.47
CA VAL A 578 6.43 13.27 -45.35
C VAL A 578 7.15 12.57 -44.21
N GLY A 579 8.03 13.31 -43.54
CA GLY A 579 8.63 12.86 -42.29
C GLY A 579 7.66 13.13 -41.14
N THR A 580 7.39 12.13 -40.31
CA THR A 580 6.66 12.34 -39.05
C THR A 580 7.67 12.58 -37.95
N CYS A 581 7.49 13.67 -37.19
CA CYS A 581 8.30 13.95 -36.01
C CYS A 581 7.47 13.76 -34.75
N SER A 582 8.04 13.07 -33.76
CA SER A 582 7.42 12.75 -32.48
C SER A 582 8.31 13.23 -31.34
N LEU A 583 7.67 13.73 -30.27
CA LEU A 583 8.32 13.97 -28.99
C LEU A 583 8.24 12.68 -28.16
N LEU A 584 9.36 12.01 -27.93
CA LEU A 584 9.44 10.79 -27.14
C LEU A 584 10.03 11.12 -25.76
N SER A 585 9.23 10.91 -24.71
CA SER A 585 9.65 11.15 -23.33
C SER A 585 9.50 9.88 -22.50
N GLN A 586 10.54 9.52 -21.74
CA GLN A 586 10.45 8.49 -20.72
C GLN A 586 10.35 9.12 -19.35
N MET A 587 9.35 8.69 -18.59
CA MET A 587 9.03 9.26 -17.30
C MET A 587 8.88 8.17 -16.24
N PRO A 588 9.94 7.86 -15.47
CA PRO A 588 9.80 6.99 -14.31
C PRO A 588 8.98 7.68 -13.21
N SER A 589 8.11 6.91 -12.58
CA SER A 589 7.64 7.14 -11.21
C SER A 589 8.78 6.73 -10.27
N LEU A 590 9.32 7.69 -9.51
CA LEU A 590 10.41 7.43 -8.56
C LEU A 590 9.89 7.19 -7.15
#